data_AF-A0A4R5X7B5-F1
#
_entry.id   AF-A0A4R5X7B5-F1
#
_cell.length_a   1.000
_cell.length_b   1.000
_cell.length_c   1.000
_cell.angle_alpha   90.00
_cell.angle_beta   90.00
_cell.angle_gamma   90.00
#
_symmetry.space_group_name_H-M   'P 1'
#
loop_
_entity.id
_entity.type
_entity.pdbx_description
1 polymer ?
#
loop_
_entity_poly.entity_id
_entity_poly.type
_entity_poly.pdbx_seq_one_letter_code
_entity_poly.pdbx_strand_id
1 'polypeptide(L)'
;MASATPTPQAVIEGFLLRTRRVMAHSLIREQAALMSKLHSGQVTIWVTVNTKTGEESHRLQVEYPPEESLESLASRVRPLILSGEPIYYAKALDALEQLVGTEVLNEEIDLAWWHDYWRAVIDANLAAQAYWVATPSGTTTDRKLMYAWLYGDVIHAQSPRSPVIRDLSVDQRYYAAAPGIARICDRVIYTHIMLKGLIDKGVLTVDPEVLSEAVVVTTTSVDEEVTVRVSDVGVPVPDDLTTIGPDALDPAVWRTPHQDIAALRGGDTD
;
A
#
# COMPACT_ATOMS: atom_id res chain seq x y z
N MET A 1 -3.49 -26.15 -3.46
CA MET A 1 -4.66 -25.68 -4.25
C MET A 1 -4.13 -24.73 -5.30
N ALA A 2 -4.27 -25.07 -6.59
CA ALA A 2 -3.92 -24.13 -7.65
C ALA A 2 -4.93 -22.98 -7.59
N SER A 3 -4.50 -21.75 -7.32
CA SER A 3 -5.39 -20.60 -7.42
C SER A 3 -5.81 -20.49 -8.88
N ALA A 4 -7.12 -20.52 -9.14
CA ALA A 4 -7.64 -20.25 -10.47
C ALA A 4 -7.10 -18.90 -10.96
N THR A 5 -6.61 -18.85 -12.20
CA THR A 5 -6.18 -17.59 -12.81
C THR A 5 -7.39 -16.63 -12.80
N PRO A 6 -7.25 -15.41 -12.27
CA PRO A 6 -8.35 -14.45 -12.26
C PRO A 6 -8.77 -14.10 -13.69
N THR A 7 -10.06 -13.85 -13.89
CA THR A 7 -10.57 -13.36 -15.19
C THR A 7 -10.03 -11.96 -15.47
N PRO A 8 -9.96 -11.52 -16.76
CA PRO A 8 -9.56 -10.17 -17.10
C PRO A 8 -10.38 -9.10 -16.37
N GLN A 9 -11.69 -9.33 -16.23
CA GLN A 9 -12.60 -8.48 -15.46
C GLN A 9 -12.14 -8.33 -14.00
N ALA A 10 -11.90 -9.46 -13.31
CA ALA A 10 -11.47 -9.46 -11.92
C ALA A 10 -10.11 -8.79 -11.71
N VAL A 11 -9.21 -8.88 -12.70
CA VAL A 11 -7.91 -8.19 -12.67
C VAL A 11 -8.11 -6.68 -12.73
N ILE A 12 -8.90 -6.16 -13.67
CA ILE A 12 -9.17 -4.72 -13.82
C ILE A 12 -9.89 -4.16 -12.59
N GLU A 13 -10.93 -4.86 -12.13
CA GLU A 13 -11.70 -4.42 -10.96
C GLU A 13 -10.84 -4.43 -9.70
N GLY A 14 -10.06 -5.49 -9.48
CA GLY A 14 -9.10 -5.54 -8.38
C GLY A 14 -8.02 -4.46 -8.47
N PHE A 15 -7.56 -4.13 -9.68
CA PHE A 15 -6.62 -3.03 -9.92
C PHE A 15 -7.26 -1.68 -9.55
N LEU A 16 -8.50 -1.42 -9.98
CA LEU A 16 -9.26 -0.22 -9.64
C LEU A 16 -9.46 -0.07 -8.14
N LEU A 17 -9.91 -1.13 -7.45
CA LEU A 17 -10.03 -1.11 -5.98
C LEU A 17 -8.70 -0.78 -5.31
N ARG A 18 -7.60 -1.40 -5.78
CA ARG A 18 -6.29 -1.16 -5.19
C ARG A 18 -5.77 0.26 -5.45
N THR A 19 -5.98 0.81 -6.64
CA THR A 19 -5.62 2.20 -6.94
C THR A 19 -6.40 3.19 -6.06
N ARG A 20 -7.70 2.96 -5.84
CA ARG A 20 -8.51 3.76 -4.91
C ARG A 20 -7.94 3.70 -3.47
N ARG A 21 -7.46 2.54 -3.00
CA ARG A 21 -6.77 2.42 -1.70
C ARG A 21 -5.48 3.22 -1.62
N VAL A 22 -4.70 3.27 -2.71
CA VAL A 22 -3.47 4.08 -2.79
C VAL A 22 -3.83 5.56 -2.75
N MET A 23 -4.80 6.00 -3.54
CA MET A 23 -5.26 7.39 -3.59
C MET A 23 -5.89 7.86 -2.27
N ALA A 24 -6.47 6.94 -1.49
CA ALA A 24 -7.02 7.24 -0.17
C ALA A 24 -5.96 7.38 0.95
N HIS A 25 -4.68 7.09 0.67
CA HIS A 25 -3.61 7.16 1.67
C HIS A 25 -3.30 8.61 2.09
N SER A 26 -2.97 8.82 3.38
CA SER A 26 -2.69 10.15 3.94
C SER A 26 -1.54 10.86 3.23
N LEU A 27 -0.46 10.16 2.87
CA LEU A 27 0.63 10.76 2.09
C LEU A 27 0.18 11.30 0.73
N ILE A 28 -0.80 10.66 0.09
CA ILE A 28 -1.33 11.11 -1.21
C ILE A 28 -2.34 12.24 -1.02
N ARG A 29 -3.21 12.15 0.00
CA ARG A 29 -4.28 13.13 0.25
C ARG A 29 -3.81 14.41 0.93
N GLU A 30 -3.00 14.26 1.97
CA GLU A 30 -2.66 15.32 2.92
C GLU A 30 -1.24 15.85 2.70
N GLN A 31 -0.34 15.03 2.15
CA GLN A 31 1.06 15.40 1.89
C GLN A 31 1.40 15.39 0.39
N ALA A 32 0.42 15.68 -0.48
CA ALA A 32 0.59 15.69 -1.93
C ALA A 32 1.77 16.57 -2.41
N ALA A 33 1.99 17.72 -1.77
CA ALA A 33 3.11 18.60 -2.09
C ALA A 33 4.47 17.97 -1.81
N LEU A 34 4.61 17.25 -0.69
CA LEU A 34 5.83 16.51 -0.37
C LEU A 34 6.04 15.36 -1.36
N MET A 35 4.98 14.59 -1.66
CA MET A 35 5.04 13.51 -2.64
C MET A 35 5.42 14.02 -4.04
N SER A 36 4.94 15.19 -4.44
CA SER A 36 5.32 15.84 -5.70
C SER A 36 6.80 16.23 -5.76
N LYS A 37 7.35 16.79 -4.67
CA LYS A 37 8.80 17.09 -4.55
C LYS A 37 9.65 15.82 -4.64
N LEU A 38 9.22 14.74 -3.97
CA LEU A 38 9.89 13.45 -4.01
C LEU A 38 9.85 12.84 -5.42
N HIS A 39 8.69 12.90 -6.09
CA HIS A 39 8.54 12.43 -7.47
C HIS A 39 9.53 13.12 -8.43
N SER A 40 9.61 14.46 -8.37
CA SER A 40 10.49 15.26 -9.23
C SER A 40 11.97 15.18 -8.85
N GLY A 41 12.28 14.64 -7.66
CA GLY A 41 13.65 14.56 -7.15
C GLY A 41 14.20 15.92 -6.71
N GLN A 42 13.34 16.84 -6.29
CA GLN A 42 13.78 18.17 -5.86
C GLN A 42 14.61 18.09 -4.57
N VAL A 43 15.82 18.63 -4.61
CA VAL A 43 16.72 18.74 -3.46
C VAL A 43 17.24 20.17 -3.32
N THR A 44 17.59 20.58 -2.09
CA THR A 44 18.26 21.85 -1.85
C THR A 44 19.70 21.60 -1.44
N ILE A 45 20.65 22.19 -2.17
CA ILE A 45 22.08 22.15 -1.84
C ILE A 45 22.51 23.56 -1.48
N TRP A 46 22.88 23.76 -0.22
CA TRP A 46 23.49 25.00 0.24
C TRP A 46 24.99 24.95 -0.02
N VAL A 47 25.51 25.95 -0.72
CA VAL A 47 26.94 26.13 -0.98
C VAL A 47 27.41 27.35 -0.21
N THR A 48 28.36 27.17 0.71
CA THR A 48 28.94 28.26 1.50
C THR A 48 30.42 28.37 1.18
N VAL A 49 30.82 29.53 0.67
CA VAL A 49 32.22 29.83 0.33
C VAL A 49 32.76 30.89 1.28
N ASN A 50 33.85 30.56 1.95
CA ASN A 50 34.63 31.54 2.71
C ASN A 50 35.43 32.40 1.74
N THR A 51 35.01 33.65 1.56
CA THR A 51 35.63 34.58 0.59
C THR A 51 37.04 35.02 0.94
N LYS A 52 37.53 34.72 2.16
CA LYS A 52 38.90 35.04 2.60
C LYS A 52 39.87 33.89 2.39
N THR A 53 39.43 32.65 2.64
CA THR A 53 40.28 31.45 2.52
C THR A 53 40.07 30.69 1.21
N GLY A 54 38.96 30.95 0.52
CA GLY A 54 38.53 30.16 -0.64
C GLY A 54 37.92 28.81 -0.28
N GLU A 55 37.76 28.50 1.02
CA GLU A 55 37.20 27.23 1.48
C GLU A 55 35.72 27.13 1.16
N GLU A 56 35.28 25.98 0.66
CA GLU A 56 33.91 25.71 0.26
C GLU A 56 33.31 24.58 1.11
N SER A 57 32.04 24.73 1.50
CA SER A 57 31.27 23.70 2.18
C SER A 57 29.88 23.55 1.56
N HIS A 58 29.37 22.32 1.60
CA HIS A 58 28.12 21.92 0.96
C HIS A 58 27.20 21.28 1.99
N ARG A 59 25.90 21.61 1.94
CA ARG A 59 24.88 20.96 2.77
C ARG A 59 23.67 20.58 1.92
N LEU A 60 23.41 19.28 1.85
CA LEU A 60 22.18 18.72 1.29
C LEU A 60 21.04 18.84 2.31
N GLN A 61 19.89 19.34 1.87
CA GLN A 61 18.65 19.40 2.64
C GLN A 61 17.52 18.79 1.80
N VAL A 62 16.91 17.74 2.35
CA VAL A 62 15.77 17.04 1.76
C VAL A 62 14.80 16.69 2.89
N GLU A 63 13.51 16.80 2.61
CA GLU A 63 12.43 16.40 3.51
C GLU A 63 11.87 15.06 3.03
N TYR A 64 11.63 14.16 3.97
CA TYR A 64 11.05 12.84 3.73
C TYR A 64 9.88 12.63 4.70
N PRO A 65 8.86 11.84 4.33
CA PRO A 65 7.76 11.52 5.24
C PRO A 65 8.24 10.67 6.42
N PRO A 66 7.40 10.45 7.44
CA PRO A 66 7.64 9.42 8.44
C PRO A 66 7.73 8.02 7.79
N GLU A 67 8.67 7.19 8.24
CA GLU A 67 8.91 5.85 7.66
C GLU A 67 7.65 4.98 7.69
N GLU A 68 6.98 4.88 8.84
CA GLU A 68 5.74 4.09 9.00
C GLU A 68 4.66 4.48 7.98
N SER A 69 4.56 5.78 7.65
CA SER A 69 3.62 6.26 6.63
C SER A 69 4.05 5.82 5.23
N LEU A 70 5.35 5.82 4.93
CA LEU A 70 5.86 5.35 3.65
C LEU A 70 5.72 3.82 3.52
N GLU A 71 5.96 3.05 4.58
CA GLU A 71 5.74 1.59 4.60
C GLU A 71 4.27 1.25 4.35
N SER A 72 3.36 1.99 4.99
CA SER A 72 1.92 1.87 4.78
C SER A 72 1.54 2.15 3.32
N LEU A 73 2.14 3.14 2.67
CA LEU A 73 1.95 3.40 1.24
C LEU A 73 2.59 2.33 0.34
N ALA A 74 3.81 1.90 0.67
CA ALA A 74 4.56 0.87 -0.05
C ALA A 74 3.80 -0.47 -0.08
N SER A 75 3.23 -0.87 1.05
CA SER A 75 2.38 -2.05 1.13
C SER A 75 1.15 -1.93 0.21
N ARG A 76 0.56 -0.73 0.08
CA ARG A 76 -0.57 -0.45 -0.82
C ARG A 76 -0.19 -0.55 -2.30
N VAL A 77 0.99 -0.08 -2.71
CA VAL A 77 1.39 -0.18 -4.13
C VAL A 77 1.96 -1.55 -4.51
N ARG A 78 2.46 -2.33 -3.55
CA ARG A 78 3.15 -3.62 -3.80
C ARG A 78 2.38 -4.58 -4.74
N PRO A 79 1.06 -4.83 -4.56
CA PRO A 79 0.32 -5.72 -5.46
C PRO A 79 0.33 -5.30 -6.93
N LEU A 80 0.57 -4.01 -7.21
CA LEU A 80 0.57 -3.46 -8.56
C LEU A 80 1.93 -3.59 -9.25
N ILE A 81 3.02 -3.82 -8.50
CA ILE A 81 4.40 -3.82 -9.03
C ILE A 81 5.11 -5.18 -8.93
N LEU A 82 4.52 -6.15 -8.23
CA LEU A 82 5.10 -7.49 -8.10
C LEU A 82 4.46 -8.44 -9.12
N SER A 83 5.26 -9.01 -10.02
CA SER A 83 4.80 -9.87 -11.12
C SER A 83 4.03 -11.13 -10.69
N GLY A 84 4.29 -11.63 -9.48
CA GLY A 84 3.56 -12.76 -8.89
C GLY A 84 2.13 -12.43 -8.51
N GLU A 85 1.80 -11.15 -8.32
CA GLU A 85 0.48 -10.73 -7.82
C GLU A 85 -0.57 -10.76 -8.94
N PRO A 86 -1.84 -11.08 -8.64
CA PRO A 86 -2.91 -11.16 -9.63
C PRO A 86 -3.15 -9.85 -10.39
N ILE A 87 -3.00 -8.72 -9.69
CA ILE A 87 -3.28 -7.36 -10.18
C ILE A 87 -2.01 -6.57 -10.50
N TYR A 88 -0.93 -7.26 -10.85
CA TYR A 88 0.28 -6.64 -11.37
C TYR A 88 -0.04 -5.76 -12.59
N TYR A 89 0.56 -4.57 -12.69
CA TYR A 89 0.20 -3.59 -13.74
C TYR A 89 0.24 -4.19 -15.15
N ALA A 90 1.22 -5.04 -15.47
CA ALA A 90 1.29 -5.63 -16.81
C ALA A 90 0.11 -6.55 -17.07
N LYS A 91 -0.28 -7.38 -16.07
CA LYS A 91 -1.50 -8.22 -16.17
C LYS A 91 -2.76 -7.38 -16.29
N ALA A 92 -2.80 -6.21 -15.65
CA ALA A 92 -3.93 -5.29 -15.77
C ALA A 92 -3.99 -4.64 -17.16
N LEU A 93 -2.85 -4.24 -17.75
CA LEU A 93 -2.80 -3.74 -19.13
C LEU A 93 -3.17 -4.84 -20.15
N ASP A 94 -2.67 -6.06 -19.96
CA ASP A 94 -3.05 -7.22 -20.79
C ASP A 94 -4.55 -7.55 -20.65
N ALA A 95 -5.10 -7.44 -19.44
CA ALA A 95 -6.52 -7.65 -19.19
C ALA A 95 -7.39 -6.55 -19.83
N LEU A 96 -6.91 -5.30 -19.83
CA LEU A 96 -7.57 -4.19 -20.50
C LEU A 96 -7.69 -4.45 -22.00
N GLU A 97 -6.59 -4.87 -22.63
CA GLU A 97 -6.58 -5.25 -24.05
C GLU A 97 -7.56 -6.38 -24.34
N GLN A 98 -7.62 -7.40 -23.48
CA GLN A 98 -8.56 -8.52 -23.64
C GLN A 98 -10.03 -8.12 -23.52
N LEU A 99 -10.37 -7.16 -22.66
CA LEU A 99 -11.75 -6.72 -22.44
C LEU A 99 -12.24 -5.76 -23.52
N VAL A 100 -11.38 -4.84 -23.96
CA VAL A 100 -11.74 -3.77 -24.91
C VAL A 100 -11.51 -4.21 -26.36
N GLY A 101 -10.50 -5.05 -26.60
CA GLY A 101 -10.00 -5.38 -27.92
C GLY A 101 -8.95 -4.37 -28.40
N THR A 102 -7.89 -4.87 -29.05
CA THR A 102 -6.72 -4.08 -29.46
C THR A 102 -7.06 -2.90 -30.38
N GLU A 103 -7.97 -3.08 -31.34
CA GLU A 103 -8.32 -2.01 -32.30
C GLU A 103 -8.95 -0.81 -31.58
N VAL A 104 -10.01 -1.05 -30.78
CA VAL A 104 -10.70 0.01 -30.03
C VAL A 104 -9.78 0.63 -28.98
N LEU A 105 -8.97 -0.18 -28.29
CA LEU A 105 -8.08 0.34 -27.26
C LEU A 105 -7.00 1.27 -27.84
N ASN A 106 -6.47 0.96 -29.02
CA ASN A 106 -5.45 1.77 -29.69
C ASN A 106 -5.98 3.10 -30.24
N GLU A 107 -7.29 3.25 -30.43
CA GLU A 107 -7.91 4.54 -30.73
C GLU A 107 -7.91 5.48 -29.50
N GLU A 108 -7.85 4.90 -28.30
CA GLU A 108 -7.98 5.62 -27.03
C GLU A 108 -6.64 5.87 -26.33
N ILE A 109 -5.76 4.87 -26.33
CA ILE A 109 -4.45 4.93 -25.65
C ILE A 109 -3.36 4.21 -26.45
N ASP A 110 -2.11 4.59 -26.23
CA ASP A 110 -0.95 3.80 -26.68
C ASP A 110 -0.59 2.76 -25.60
N LEU A 111 -1.02 1.51 -25.80
CA LEU A 111 -0.79 0.42 -24.85
C LEU A 111 0.70 0.14 -24.64
N ALA A 112 1.51 0.17 -25.70
CA ALA A 112 2.95 -0.06 -25.61
C ALA A 112 3.63 1.03 -24.78
N TRP A 113 3.22 2.29 -24.98
CA TRP A 113 3.67 3.41 -24.15
C TRP A 113 3.34 3.18 -22.67
N TRP A 114 2.15 2.65 -22.33
CA TRP A 114 1.79 2.37 -20.94
C TRP A 114 2.67 1.28 -20.31
N HIS A 115 3.00 0.21 -21.04
CA HIS A 115 3.95 -0.79 -20.55
C HIS A 115 5.33 -0.18 -20.28
N ASP A 116 5.81 0.67 -21.19
CA ASP A 116 7.10 1.36 -21.05
C ASP A 116 7.10 2.38 -19.92
N TYR A 117 6.02 3.13 -19.78
CA TYR A 117 5.81 4.14 -18.75
C TYR A 117 5.89 3.52 -17.34
N TRP A 118 5.33 2.33 -17.15
CA TRP A 118 5.46 1.55 -15.91
C TRP A 118 6.84 0.93 -15.74
N ARG A 119 7.36 0.26 -16.77
CA ARG A 119 8.68 -0.40 -16.75
C ARG A 119 9.80 0.58 -16.39
N ALA A 120 9.71 1.81 -16.91
CA ALA A 120 10.62 2.89 -16.58
C ALA A 120 10.64 3.26 -15.09
N VAL A 121 9.65 2.87 -14.28
CA VAL A 121 9.67 3.14 -12.84
C VAL A 121 10.12 1.93 -12.03
N ILE A 122 9.66 0.73 -12.39
CA ILE A 122 9.78 -0.46 -11.54
C ILE A 122 10.95 -1.39 -11.91
N ASP A 123 11.53 -1.29 -13.10
CA ASP A 123 12.61 -2.21 -13.44
C ASP A 123 13.90 -1.80 -12.70
N ALA A 124 14.27 -2.62 -11.72
CA ALA A 124 15.45 -2.43 -10.87
C ALA A 124 16.78 -2.48 -11.64
N ASN A 125 16.80 -3.08 -12.84
CA ASN A 125 18.00 -3.32 -13.63
C ASN A 125 18.33 -2.19 -14.60
N LEU A 126 17.44 -1.19 -14.73
CA LEU A 126 17.71 0.01 -15.49
C LEU A 126 18.77 0.89 -14.78
N ALA A 127 19.21 1.95 -15.48
CA ALA A 127 20.15 2.95 -14.95
C ALA A 127 19.66 3.62 -13.65
N ALA A 128 20.39 4.56 -13.06
CA ALA A 128 19.82 5.36 -11.98
C ALA A 128 18.56 6.14 -12.44
N GLN A 129 17.57 6.33 -11.57
CA GLN A 129 16.47 7.27 -11.84
C GLN A 129 16.87 8.69 -11.47
N ALA A 130 17.53 8.85 -10.33
CA ALA A 130 17.96 10.15 -9.83
C ALA A 130 19.48 10.19 -9.60
N TYR A 131 20.06 9.17 -8.96
CA TYR A 131 21.46 9.22 -8.57
C TYR A 131 22.11 7.84 -8.43
N TRP A 132 23.45 7.87 -8.46
CA TRP A 132 24.32 6.75 -8.12
C TRP A 132 24.92 6.97 -6.73
N VAL A 133 25.17 5.87 -6.02
CA VAL A 133 25.91 5.88 -4.76
C VAL A 133 27.18 5.07 -4.94
N ALA A 134 28.30 5.64 -4.51
CA ALA A 134 29.60 4.97 -4.47
C ALA A 134 29.96 4.62 -3.02
N THR A 135 30.45 3.41 -2.83
CA THR A 135 30.89 2.83 -1.56
C THR A 135 32.28 2.20 -1.75
N PRO A 136 33.01 1.86 -0.67
CA PRO A 136 34.24 1.09 -0.80
C PRO A 136 34.06 -0.23 -1.56
N SER A 137 32.88 -0.87 -1.45
CA SER A 137 32.58 -2.13 -2.15
C SER A 137 32.12 -1.97 -3.61
N GLY A 138 32.00 -0.73 -4.13
CA GLY A 138 31.56 -0.45 -5.50
C GLY A 138 30.39 0.54 -5.59
N THR A 139 29.68 0.53 -6.72
CA THR A 139 28.59 1.48 -7.02
C THR A 139 27.22 0.80 -7.13
N THR A 140 26.17 1.54 -6.79
CA THR A 140 24.77 1.11 -6.94
C THR A 140 23.88 2.27 -7.35
N THR A 141 22.66 1.96 -7.82
CA THR A 141 21.63 2.94 -8.19
C THR A 141 20.64 3.14 -7.06
N ASP A 142 20.01 4.31 -7.05
CA ASP A 142 18.81 4.59 -6.24
C ASP A 142 17.70 3.54 -6.44
N ARG A 143 17.48 3.03 -7.67
CA ARG A 143 16.54 1.93 -7.93
C ARG A 143 16.83 0.67 -7.09
N LYS A 144 18.08 0.23 -7.08
CA LYS A 144 18.49 -0.96 -6.31
C LYS A 144 18.37 -0.73 -4.80
N LEU A 145 18.61 0.50 -4.33
CA LEU A 145 18.43 0.87 -2.93
C LEU A 145 16.96 0.90 -2.53
N MET A 146 16.07 1.46 -3.36
CA MET A 146 14.62 1.40 -3.14
C MET A 146 14.16 -0.05 -2.95
N TYR A 147 14.58 -0.96 -3.84
CA TYR A 147 14.20 -2.37 -3.74
C TYR A 147 14.83 -3.10 -2.55
N ALA A 148 16.03 -2.71 -2.15
CA ALA A 148 16.65 -3.23 -0.93
C ALA A 148 15.88 -2.80 0.33
N TRP A 149 15.39 -1.56 0.40
CA TRP A 149 14.50 -1.13 1.48
C TRP A 149 13.17 -1.87 1.43
N LEU A 150 12.49 -1.82 0.27
CA LEU A 150 11.17 -2.41 0.10
C LEU A 150 11.14 -3.90 0.44
N TYR A 151 12.09 -4.69 -0.07
CA TYR A 151 12.08 -6.14 0.12
C TYR A 151 12.97 -6.63 1.25
N GLY A 152 14.06 -5.95 1.58
CA GLY A 152 15.02 -6.39 2.60
C GLY A 152 14.75 -5.82 3.99
N ASP A 153 14.41 -4.54 4.09
CA ASP A 153 14.14 -3.91 5.38
C ASP A 153 12.67 -4.10 5.80
N VAL A 154 11.72 -3.90 4.89
CA VAL A 154 10.27 -3.90 5.21
C VAL A 154 9.65 -5.31 5.14
N ILE A 155 9.94 -6.10 4.10
CA ILE A 155 9.18 -7.35 3.83
C ILE A 155 9.91 -8.59 4.32
N HIS A 156 11.13 -8.81 3.87
CA HIS A 156 11.94 -9.98 4.19
C HIS A 156 13.10 -9.51 5.02
N ALA A 157 12.98 -9.55 6.36
CA ALA A 157 14.01 -9.16 7.34
C ALA A 157 15.32 -9.94 7.16
N GLN A 158 16.00 -9.68 6.05
CA GLN A 158 17.15 -10.38 5.50
C GLN A 158 18.20 -9.33 5.23
N SER A 159 19.40 -9.57 5.76
CA SER A 159 20.54 -8.72 5.43
C SER A 159 20.70 -8.65 3.90
N PRO A 160 20.94 -7.45 3.33
CA PRO A 160 21.20 -7.31 1.91
C PRO A 160 22.34 -8.24 1.47
N ARG A 161 22.14 -8.99 0.37
CA ARG A 161 23.18 -9.90 -0.16
C ARG A 161 24.33 -9.14 -0.83
N SER A 162 24.04 -7.97 -1.40
CA SER A 162 25.04 -7.15 -2.09
C SER A 162 25.99 -6.47 -1.10
N PRO A 163 27.32 -6.64 -1.22
CA PRO A 163 28.31 -5.92 -0.42
C PRO A 163 28.12 -4.40 -0.46
N VAL A 164 27.91 -3.84 -1.66
CA VAL A 164 27.66 -2.40 -1.86
C VAL A 164 26.47 -1.89 -1.04
N ILE A 165 25.40 -2.70 -0.92
CA ILE A 165 24.19 -2.31 -0.19
C ILE A 165 24.39 -2.47 1.33
N ARG A 166 25.23 -3.43 1.76
CA ARG A 166 25.58 -3.61 3.18
C ARG A 166 26.44 -2.48 3.74
N ASP A 167 27.21 -1.81 2.88
CA ASP A 167 27.99 -0.61 3.26
C ASP A 167 27.09 0.61 3.55
N LEU A 168 25.79 0.53 3.24
CA LEU A 168 24.84 1.62 3.38
C LEU A 168 23.88 1.37 4.55
N SER A 169 23.49 2.46 5.21
CA SER A 169 22.51 2.47 6.31
C SER A 169 21.08 2.23 5.82
N VAL A 170 20.18 1.90 6.76
CA VAL A 170 18.73 1.85 6.47
C VAL A 170 18.23 3.21 5.98
N ASP A 171 18.67 4.32 6.57
CA ASP A 171 18.34 5.68 6.16
C ASP A 171 18.65 5.93 4.68
N GLN A 172 19.84 5.53 4.22
CA GLN A 172 20.22 5.70 2.82
C GLN A 172 19.36 4.88 1.86
N ARG A 173 18.92 3.69 2.27
CA ARG A 173 17.99 2.88 1.46
C ARG A 173 16.59 3.49 1.48
N TYR A 174 16.13 3.98 2.63
CA TYR A 174 14.89 4.72 2.79
C TYR A 174 14.84 6.00 1.93
N TYR A 175 15.93 6.79 1.90
CA TYR A 175 16.04 8.02 1.10
C TYR A 175 15.99 7.75 -0.41
N ALA A 176 16.36 6.55 -0.85
CA ALA A 176 16.15 6.10 -2.22
C ALA A 176 14.72 5.57 -2.44
N ALA A 177 14.14 4.93 -1.43
CA ALA A 177 12.80 4.37 -1.51
C ALA A 177 11.70 5.44 -1.60
N ALA A 178 11.77 6.50 -0.79
CA ALA A 178 10.77 7.57 -0.77
C ALA A 178 10.47 8.17 -2.16
N PRO A 179 11.46 8.66 -2.94
CA PRO A 179 11.21 9.16 -4.29
C PRO A 179 10.80 8.06 -5.27
N GLY A 180 11.31 6.84 -5.13
CA GLY A 180 10.92 5.69 -5.95
C GLY A 180 9.44 5.31 -5.78
N ILE A 181 8.96 5.22 -4.53
CA ILE A 181 7.57 4.98 -4.20
C ILE A 181 6.68 6.16 -4.66
N ALA A 182 7.14 7.41 -4.54
CA ALA A 182 6.43 8.55 -5.09
C ALA A 182 6.24 8.43 -6.61
N ARG A 183 7.28 8.01 -7.35
CA ARG A 183 7.19 7.71 -8.79
C ARG A 183 6.24 6.56 -9.10
N ILE A 184 6.19 5.51 -8.28
CA ILE A 184 5.22 4.42 -8.45
C ILE A 184 3.79 4.94 -8.23
N CYS A 185 3.55 5.74 -7.20
CA CYS A 185 2.22 6.29 -6.91
C CYS A 185 1.70 7.16 -8.05
N ASP A 186 2.58 7.93 -8.69
CA ASP A 186 2.26 8.68 -9.90
C ASP A 186 1.73 7.76 -11.01
N ARG A 187 2.40 6.63 -11.28
CA ARG A 187 1.92 5.61 -12.23
C ARG A 187 0.56 5.06 -11.86
N VAL A 188 0.33 4.76 -10.58
CA VAL A 188 -0.97 4.29 -10.08
C VAL A 188 -2.07 5.32 -10.36
N ILE A 189 -1.82 6.60 -10.05
CA ILE A 189 -2.80 7.68 -10.21
C ILE A 189 -3.12 7.89 -11.70
N TYR A 190 -2.11 7.99 -12.57
CA TYR A 190 -2.32 8.18 -14.00
C TYR A 190 -3.04 6.99 -14.65
N THR A 191 -2.70 5.76 -14.27
CA THR A 191 -3.42 4.57 -14.76
C THR A 191 -4.86 4.55 -14.25
N HIS A 192 -5.14 4.95 -13.00
CA HIS A 192 -6.51 5.09 -12.51
C HIS A 192 -7.32 6.10 -13.32
N ILE A 193 -6.74 7.28 -13.60
CA ILE A 193 -7.36 8.32 -14.43
C ILE A 193 -7.65 7.80 -15.83
N MET A 194 -6.70 7.07 -16.43
CA MET A 194 -6.87 6.46 -17.75
C MET A 194 -8.03 5.46 -17.75
N LEU A 195 -8.07 4.51 -16.81
CA LEU A 195 -9.14 3.51 -16.71
C LEU A 195 -10.50 4.19 -16.50
N LYS A 196 -10.56 5.22 -15.64
CA LYS A 196 -11.77 6.01 -15.44
C LYS A 196 -12.21 6.71 -16.73
N GLY A 197 -11.27 7.28 -17.49
CA GLY A 197 -11.56 7.89 -18.79
C GLY A 197 -12.18 6.90 -19.79
N LEU A 198 -11.69 5.67 -19.83
CA LEU A 198 -12.27 4.61 -20.67
C LEU A 198 -13.67 4.20 -20.21
N ILE A 199 -13.90 4.14 -18.89
CA ILE A 199 -15.23 3.84 -18.32
C ILE A 199 -16.23 4.97 -18.65
N ASP A 200 -15.84 6.22 -18.44
CA ASP A 200 -16.70 7.38 -18.67
C ASP A 200 -17.08 7.52 -20.16
N LYS A 201 -16.25 7.00 -21.08
CA LYS A 201 -16.54 6.91 -22.53
C LYS A 201 -17.37 5.67 -22.93
N GLY A 202 -17.62 4.74 -22.01
CA GLY A 202 -18.30 3.47 -22.30
C GLY A 202 -17.43 2.45 -23.04
N VAL A 203 -16.12 2.66 -23.13
CA VAL A 203 -15.16 1.74 -23.77
C VAL A 203 -14.83 0.57 -22.86
N LEU A 204 -14.78 0.80 -21.54
CA LEU A 204 -14.56 -0.21 -20.52
C LEU A 204 -15.78 -0.30 -19.59
N THR A 205 -16.29 -1.50 -19.36
CA THR A 205 -17.39 -1.74 -18.40
C THR A 205 -16.85 -2.47 -17.17
N VAL A 206 -17.22 -1.98 -15.99
CA VAL A 206 -16.92 -2.59 -14.69
C VAL A 206 -18.15 -2.58 -13.80
N ASP A 207 -18.16 -3.39 -12.76
CA ASP A 207 -19.19 -3.30 -11.73
C ASP A 207 -19.20 -1.86 -11.13
N PRO A 208 -20.35 -1.15 -11.11
CA PRO A 208 -20.46 0.16 -10.48
C PRO A 208 -20.05 0.19 -8.99
N GLU A 209 -20.19 -0.93 -8.27
CA GLU A 209 -19.76 -1.04 -6.87
C GLU A 209 -18.24 -0.85 -6.74
N VAL A 210 -17.44 -1.31 -7.70
CA VAL A 210 -15.98 -1.14 -7.72
C VAL A 210 -15.56 0.33 -7.70
N LEU A 211 -16.40 1.23 -8.22
CA LEU A 211 -16.14 2.67 -8.25
C LEU A 211 -16.62 3.39 -6.98
N SER A 212 -17.56 2.81 -6.24
CA SER A 212 -18.26 3.47 -5.14
C SER A 212 -17.98 2.86 -3.77
N GLU A 213 -17.59 1.59 -3.66
CA GLU A 213 -17.40 0.91 -2.38
C GLU A 213 -16.35 1.59 -1.49
N ALA A 214 -16.52 1.49 -0.17
CA ALA A 214 -15.55 2.04 0.77
C ALA A 214 -14.26 1.21 0.78
N VAL A 215 -13.14 1.81 0.36
CA VAL A 215 -11.84 1.13 0.27
C VAL A 215 -10.94 1.35 1.48
N VAL A 216 -11.37 2.18 2.44
CA VAL A 216 -10.67 2.46 3.69
C VAL A 216 -11.67 2.51 4.84
N VAL A 217 -11.21 2.13 6.04
CA VAL A 217 -11.99 2.27 7.27
C VAL A 217 -12.05 3.75 7.64
N THR A 218 -13.25 4.29 7.75
CA THR A 218 -13.50 5.69 8.16
C THR A 218 -14.08 5.78 9.58
N THR A 219 -14.83 4.78 10.00
CA THR A 219 -15.36 4.65 11.36
C THR A 219 -14.43 3.75 12.18
N THR A 220 -13.73 4.35 13.14
CA THR A 220 -12.75 3.66 14.01
C THR A 220 -13.26 3.45 15.44
N SER A 221 -14.49 3.88 15.71
CA SER A 221 -15.21 3.64 16.97
C SER A 221 -16.50 2.91 16.68
N VAL A 222 -16.76 1.83 17.41
CA VAL A 222 -18.02 1.09 17.36
C VAL A 222 -18.79 1.42 18.64
N ASP A 223 -20.01 1.92 18.49
CA ASP A 223 -20.96 2.16 19.57
C ASP A 223 -22.26 1.47 19.18
N GLU A 224 -22.41 0.23 19.65
CA GLU A 224 -23.51 -0.66 19.30
C GLU A 224 -24.08 -1.26 20.59
N GLU A 225 -25.41 -1.36 20.65
CA GLU A 225 -26.08 -2.04 21.76
C GLU A 225 -25.79 -3.54 21.65
N VAL A 226 -25.08 -4.08 22.65
CA VAL A 226 -24.76 -5.50 22.73
C VAL A 226 -25.43 -6.14 23.93
N THR A 227 -25.88 -7.38 23.76
CA THR A 227 -26.31 -8.21 24.88
C THR A 227 -25.17 -9.10 25.33
N VAL A 228 -24.79 -9.00 26.61
CA VAL A 228 -23.71 -9.80 27.21
C VAL A 228 -24.30 -10.77 28.23
N ARG A 229 -23.95 -12.05 28.10
CA ARG A 229 -24.34 -13.13 29.03
C ARG A 229 -23.11 -13.90 29.47
N VAL A 230 -23.12 -14.40 30.70
CA VAL A 230 -22.06 -15.21 31.33
C VAL A 230 -22.65 -16.46 31.98
N SER A 231 -21.85 -17.52 32.07
CA SER A 231 -22.21 -18.79 32.70
C SER A 231 -21.03 -19.37 33.46
N ASP A 232 -21.27 -20.41 34.25
CA ASP A 232 -20.22 -21.11 34.98
C ASP A 232 -19.25 -21.83 34.03
N VAL A 233 -18.00 -22.01 34.47
CA VAL A 233 -16.95 -22.66 33.67
C VAL A 233 -17.36 -24.10 33.33
N GLY A 234 -17.30 -24.44 32.04
CA GLY A 234 -17.64 -25.77 31.52
C GLY A 234 -19.07 -25.90 30.99
N VAL A 235 -19.91 -24.87 31.12
CA VAL A 235 -21.20 -24.82 30.42
C VAL A 235 -20.93 -24.65 28.91
N PRO A 236 -21.45 -25.56 28.06
CA PRO A 236 -21.27 -25.45 26.62
C PRO A 236 -22.01 -24.21 26.09
N VAL A 237 -21.33 -23.44 25.24
CA VAL A 237 -21.96 -22.35 24.48
C VAL A 237 -22.97 -22.98 23.50
N PRO A 238 -24.22 -22.50 23.44
CA PRO A 238 -25.22 -23.05 22.52
C PRO A 238 -24.75 -22.94 21.07
N ASP A 239 -25.03 -23.98 20.28
CA ASP A 239 -24.54 -24.11 18.90
C ASP A 239 -25.09 -23.05 17.94
N ASP A 240 -26.22 -22.41 18.29
CA ASP A 240 -26.80 -21.31 17.52
C ASP A 240 -27.33 -20.23 18.46
N LEU A 241 -26.66 -19.08 18.49
CA LEU A 241 -27.11 -17.88 19.20
C LEU A 241 -27.72 -16.84 18.25
N THR A 242 -27.55 -17.05 16.94
CA THR A 242 -27.94 -16.10 15.89
C THR A 242 -29.40 -16.22 15.49
N THR A 243 -29.98 -17.41 15.63
CA THR A 243 -31.39 -17.67 15.24
C THR A 243 -32.35 -17.53 16.43
N ILE A 244 -31.88 -17.79 17.65
CA ILE A 244 -32.73 -17.88 18.85
C ILE A 244 -32.69 -16.59 19.69
N GLY A 245 -31.64 -15.78 19.51
CA GLY A 245 -31.44 -14.53 20.25
C GLY A 245 -31.05 -14.76 21.73
N PRO A 246 -30.56 -13.71 22.40
CA PRO A 246 -30.10 -13.82 23.79
C PRO A 246 -31.23 -14.06 24.81
N ASP A 247 -32.49 -13.84 24.42
CA ASP A 247 -33.67 -14.06 25.26
C ASP A 247 -34.08 -15.53 25.34
N ALA A 248 -33.59 -16.37 24.43
CA ALA A 248 -33.80 -17.82 24.45
C ALA A 248 -32.83 -18.57 25.37
N LEU A 249 -31.83 -17.86 25.91
CA LEU A 249 -30.90 -18.43 26.88
C LEU A 249 -31.59 -18.56 28.24
N ASP A 250 -31.50 -19.74 28.84
CA ASP A 250 -32.01 -19.97 30.20
C ASP A 250 -31.34 -18.98 31.17
N PRO A 251 -32.10 -18.03 31.76
CA PRO A 251 -31.54 -17.00 32.63
C PRO A 251 -30.98 -17.55 33.95
N ALA A 252 -31.27 -18.81 34.30
CA ALA A 252 -30.63 -19.49 35.43
C ALA A 252 -29.18 -19.91 35.11
N VAL A 253 -28.88 -20.19 33.84
CA VAL A 253 -27.57 -20.63 33.35
C VAL A 253 -26.77 -19.46 32.79
N TRP A 254 -27.43 -18.57 32.06
CA TRP A 254 -26.84 -17.45 31.33
C TRP A 254 -27.28 -16.11 31.95
N ARG A 255 -26.45 -15.64 32.88
CA ARG A 255 -26.68 -14.43 33.69
C ARG A 255 -26.09 -13.21 33.02
N THR A 256 -26.52 -12.01 33.39
CA THR A 256 -25.77 -10.81 33.02
C THR A 256 -24.48 -10.72 33.85
N PRO A 257 -23.41 -10.07 33.36
CA PRO A 257 -22.19 -9.87 34.15
C PRO A 257 -22.46 -9.23 35.51
N HIS A 258 -23.44 -8.31 35.58
CA HIS A 258 -23.84 -7.67 36.83
C HIS A 258 -24.41 -8.66 37.85
N GLN A 259 -25.27 -9.59 37.40
CA GLN A 259 -25.85 -10.64 38.25
C GLN A 259 -24.79 -11.61 38.77
N ASP A 260 -23.82 -11.97 37.92
CA ASP A 260 -22.74 -12.90 38.26
C ASP A 260 -21.76 -12.30 39.28
N ILE A 261 -21.38 -11.03 39.09
CA ILE A 261 -20.54 -10.29 40.06
C ILE A 261 -21.23 -10.12 41.41
N ALA A 262 -22.55 -9.86 41.42
CA ALA A 262 -23.31 -9.76 42.65
C ALA A 262 -23.33 -11.09 43.42
N ALA A 263 -23.46 -12.21 42.72
CA ALA A 263 -23.37 -13.54 43.32
C ALA A 263 -21.99 -13.82 43.92
N LEU A 264 -20.90 -13.45 43.22
CA LEU A 264 -19.53 -13.59 43.73
C LEU A 264 -19.27 -12.75 44.99
N ARG A 265 -19.83 -11.53 45.07
CA ARG A 265 -19.65 -10.64 46.24
C ARG A 265 -20.51 -11.01 47.44
N GLY A 266 -21.61 -11.74 47.22
CA GLY A 266 -22.46 -12.24 48.31
C GLY A 266 -21.94 -13.51 48.99
N GLY A 267 -20.85 -14.10 48.49
CA GLY A 267 -20.26 -15.35 49.00
C GLY A 267 -19.21 -15.18 50.10
N ASP A 268 -18.84 -13.95 50.47
CA ASP A 268 -17.79 -13.64 51.48
C ASP A 268 -18.36 -13.34 52.89
N THR A 269 -19.61 -13.73 53.16
CA THR A 269 -20.16 -13.71 54.53
C THR A 269 -20.50 -15.12 54.98
N ASP A 270 -19.48 -15.84 55.46
CA ASP A 270 -19.57 -16.83 56.55
C ASP A 270 -18.18 -17.03 57.20
#